data_AF-A0A3D3GDW6-F1
#
_entry.id   AF-A0A3D3GDW6-F1
#
_cell.length_a   1.000
_cell.length_b   1.000
_cell.length_c   1.000
_cell.angle_alpha   90.00
_cell.angle_beta   90.00
_cell.angle_gamma   90.00
#
_symmetry.space_group_name_H-M   'P 1'
#
loop_
_entity.id
_entity.type
_entity.pdbx_description
1 polymer ?
#
loop_
_entity_poly.entity_id
_entity_poly.type
_entity_poly.pdbx_seq_one_letter_code
_entity_poly.pdbx_strand_id
1 'polypeptide(L)'
;MGCAVACVAARCGLNYQKGLRLFSRAQNAWTRGYYCGEVVQALRNAGFRYRYDPYDHDAHHRFLSRVGTIIFIDPDRSYPVGHYLLRVPEGWMNSWVNCPRILPVQAAVQRKRIGKTSFIIYEAE
;
A
#
# COMPACT_ATOMS: atom_id res chain seq x y z
N MET A 1 -7.89 -8.84 -3.52
CA MET A 1 -6.48 -8.42 -3.53
C MET A 1 -6.30 -6.91 -3.88
N GLY A 2 -7.18 -6.02 -3.40
CA GLY A 2 -7.11 -4.57 -3.60
C GLY A 2 -6.38 -3.72 -2.53
N CYS A 3 -5.47 -4.26 -1.71
CA CYS A 3 -4.77 -3.45 -0.69
C CYS A 3 -3.95 -2.30 -1.28
N ALA A 4 -3.33 -2.52 -2.45
CA ALA A 4 -2.68 -1.48 -3.25
C ALA A 4 -3.65 -0.36 -3.64
N VAL A 5 -4.85 -0.72 -4.13
CA VAL A 5 -5.88 0.24 -4.56
C VAL A 5 -6.35 1.07 -3.36
N ALA A 6 -6.56 0.42 -2.21
CA ALA A 6 -6.94 1.11 -0.97
C ALA A 6 -5.86 2.13 -0.53
N CYS A 7 -4.58 1.75 -0.58
CA CYS A 7 -3.47 2.65 -0.26
C CYS A 7 -3.42 3.86 -1.21
N VAL A 8 -3.50 3.63 -2.52
CA VAL A 8 -3.50 4.72 -3.52
C VAL A 8 -4.74 5.61 -3.36
N ALA A 9 -5.92 5.03 -3.21
CA ALA A 9 -7.16 5.79 -3.02
C ALA A 9 -7.08 6.69 -1.78
N ALA A 10 -6.67 6.13 -0.63
CA ALA A 10 -6.50 6.90 0.60
C ALA A 10 -5.44 8.00 0.46
N ARG A 11 -4.29 7.70 -0.16
CA ARG A 11 -3.24 8.69 -0.41
C ARG A 11 -3.75 9.87 -1.25
N CYS A 12 -4.60 9.60 -2.24
CA CYS A 12 -5.15 10.60 -3.14
C CYS A 12 -6.44 11.27 -2.63
N GLY A 13 -6.94 10.92 -1.44
CA GLY A 13 -8.22 11.44 -0.94
C GLY A 13 -9.43 10.98 -1.76
N LEU A 14 -9.34 9.80 -2.36
CA LEU A 14 -10.35 9.23 -3.24
C LEU A 14 -11.09 8.06 -2.57
N ASN A 15 -12.31 7.80 -3.02
CA ASN A 15 -12.97 6.52 -2.72
C ASN A 15 -12.33 5.38 -3.53
N TYR A 16 -12.57 4.13 -3.11
CA TYR A 16 -11.95 2.95 -3.72
C TYR A 16 -12.22 2.84 -5.23
N GLN A 17 -13.46 3.12 -5.68
CA GLN A 17 -13.82 3.03 -7.10
C GLN A 17 -13.06 4.05 -7.96
N LYS A 18 -12.87 5.28 -7.45
CA LYS A 18 -12.06 6.31 -8.12
C LYS A 18 -10.58 5.92 -8.11
N GLY A 19 -10.06 5.39 -7.00
CA GLY A 19 -8.69 4.89 -6.92
C GLY A 19 -8.43 3.74 -7.90
N LEU A 20 -9.39 2.83 -8.08
CA LEU A 20 -9.28 1.71 -9.02
C LEU A 20 -9.10 2.17 -10.47
N ARG A 21 -9.70 3.30 -10.85
CA ARG A 21 -9.57 3.90 -12.20
C ARG A 21 -8.17 4.43 -12.49
N LEU A 22 -7.33 4.60 -11.49
CA LEU A 22 -5.93 5.01 -11.66
C LEU A 22 -5.04 3.86 -12.16
N PHE A 23 -5.52 2.62 -12.06
CA PHE A 23 -4.81 1.43 -12.53
C PHE A 23 -5.31 1.01 -13.91
N SER A 24 -4.40 0.64 -14.81
CA SER A 24 -4.74 0.27 -16.20
C SER A 24 -5.57 -1.01 -16.33
N ARG A 25 -5.56 -1.89 -15.31
CA ARG A 25 -6.23 -3.21 -15.32
C ARG A 25 -6.97 -3.46 -14.00
N ALA A 26 -8.14 -2.86 -13.84
CA ALA A 26 -8.96 -2.93 -12.63
C ALA A 26 -9.20 -4.36 -12.10
N GLN A 27 -9.32 -5.34 -13.00
CA GLN A 27 -9.51 -6.76 -12.67
C GLN A 27 -8.38 -7.37 -11.84
N ASN A 28 -7.19 -6.78 -11.88
CA ASN A 28 -6.05 -7.23 -11.08
C ASN A 28 -6.32 -7.13 -9.57
N ALA A 29 -7.16 -6.18 -9.15
CA ALA A 29 -7.57 -6.03 -7.75
C ALA A 29 -8.25 -7.28 -7.18
N TRP A 30 -8.83 -8.12 -8.03
CA TRP A 30 -9.56 -9.32 -7.65
C TRP A 30 -8.82 -10.63 -7.96
N THR A 31 -7.71 -10.56 -8.71
CA THR A 31 -6.99 -11.76 -9.21
C THR A 31 -5.59 -11.90 -8.64
N ARG A 32 -4.65 -11.02 -9.00
CA ARG A 32 -3.22 -11.11 -8.59
C ARG A 32 -2.73 -9.95 -7.71
N GLY A 33 -3.54 -8.92 -7.50
CA GLY A 33 -3.10 -7.66 -6.92
C GLY A 33 -2.23 -6.83 -7.88
N TYR A 34 -1.44 -5.92 -7.34
CA TYR A 34 -0.61 -4.99 -8.12
C TYR A 34 0.84 -5.01 -7.64
N TYR A 35 1.78 -4.97 -8.58
CA TYR A 35 3.20 -4.82 -8.29
C TYR A 35 3.55 -3.37 -7.94
N CYS A 36 4.68 -3.14 -7.27
CA CYS A 36 5.09 -1.80 -6.84
C CYS A 36 5.19 -0.79 -8.00
N GLY A 37 5.68 -1.23 -9.17
CA GLY A 37 5.70 -0.40 -10.38
C GLY A 37 4.30 0.03 -10.85
N GLU A 38 3.29 -0.85 -10.74
CA GLU A 38 1.90 -0.51 -11.06
C GLU A 38 1.30 0.47 -10.04
N VAL A 39 1.68 0.35 -8.76
CA VAL A 39 1.29 1.30 -7.70
C VAL A 39 1.88 2.68 -7.96
N VAL A 40 3.17 2.76 -8.27
CA VAL A 40 3.84 4.03 -8.63
C VAL A 40 3.22 4.62 -9.89
N GLN A 41 2.92 3.80 -10.90
CA GLN A 41 2.23 4.27 -12.10
C GLN A 41 0.85 4.85 -11.79
N ALA A 42 0.06 4.22 -10.91
CA ALA A 42 -1.24 4.72 -10.50
C ALA A 42 -1.13 6.05 -9.72
N LEU A 43 -0.15 6.18 -8.82
CA LEU A 43 0.14 7.44 -8.13
C LEU A 43 0.55 8.54 -9.11
N ARG A 44 1.35 8.20 -10.14
CA ARG A 44 1.72 9.13 -11.22
C ARG A 44 0.50 9.60 -12.03
N ASN A 45 -0.44 8.71 -12.32
CA ASN A 45 -1.69 9.05 -13.00
C ASN A 45 -2.55 10.03 -12.17
N ALA A 46 -2.37 10.06 -10.85
CA ALA A 46 -3.00 11.02 -9.94
C ALA A 46 -2.16 12.29 -9.69
N GLY A 47 -1.04 12.48 -10.42
CA GLY A 47 -0.19 13.67 -10.33
C GLY A 47 0.90 13.60 -9.26
N PHE A 48 1.07 12.47 -8.57
CA PHE A 48 2.12 12.31 -7.56
C PHE A 48 3.43 11.77 -8.16
N ARG A 49 4.57 12.18 -7.60
CA ARG A 49 5.89 11.69 -7.99
C ARG A 49 6.41 10.73 -6.95
N TYR A 50 6.34 9.44 -7.25
CA TYR A 50 6.81 8.38 -6.37
C TYR A 50 7.86 7.52 -7.07
N ARG A 51 8.68 6.86 -6.26
CA ARG A 51 9.52 5.74 -6.68
C ARG A 51 9.37 4.58 -5.71
N TYR A 52 9.90 3.42 -6.09
CA TYR A 52 9.91 2.26 -5.23
C TYR A 52 11.29 1.59 -5.27
N ASP A 53 11.71 1.05 -4.13
CA ASP A 53 12.99 0.36 -3.96
C ASP A 53 12.80 -0.87 -3.06
N PRO A 54 13.66 -1.90 -3.20
CA PRO A 54 13.82 -2.90 -2.15
C PRO A 54 14.13 -2.19 -0.83
N TYR A 55 13.45 -2.58 0.24
CA TYR A 55 13.61 -1.91 1.52
C TYR A 55 14.95 -2.29 2.15
N ASP A 56 15.81 -1.29 2.25
CA ASP A 56 17.03 -1.28 3.04
C ASP A 56 16.86 -0.34 4.25
N HIS A 57 17.24 -0.79 5.46
CA HIS A 57 17.00 0.01 6.67
C HIS A 57 17.82 1.30 6.69
N ASP A 58 19.10 1.22 6.35
CA ASP A 58 20.02 2.35 6.46
C ASP A 58 19.63 3.45 5.47
N ALA A 59 19.27 3.08 4.24
CA ALA A 59 18.84 4.01 3.21
C ALA A 59 17.43 4.57 3.43
N HIS A 60 16.50 3.78 4.00
CA HIS A 60 15.06 4.10 3.91
C HIS A 60 14.34 4.34 5.24
N HIS A 61 14.96 4.12 6.40
CA HIS A 61 14.29 4.26 7.70
C HIS A 61 13.61 5.63 7.87
N ARG A 62 14.22 6.71 7.36
CA ARG A 62 13.67 8.08 7.40
C ARG A 62 12.33 8.22 6.68
N PHE A 63 12.08 7.44 5.63
CA PHE A 63 10.82 7.51 4.88
C PHE A 63 9.67 6.78 5.58
N LEU A 64 9.96 5.88 6.52
CA LEU A 64 8.92 5.14 7.23
C LEU A 64 8.04 6.01 8.13
N SER A 65 8.57 7.14 8.61
CA SER A 65 7.80 8.10 9.40
C SER A 65 6.99 9.07 8.52
N ARG A 66 7.36 9.25 7.24
CA ARG A 66 6.75 10.21 6.31
C ARG A 66 5.33 9.78 5.92
N VAL A 67 4.36 10.64 6.17
CA VAL A 67 2.96 10.44 5.74
C VAL A 67 2.92 10.29 4.23
N GLY A 68 2.14 9.32 3.75
CA GLY A 68 2.03 8.99 2.35
C GLY A 68 3.02 7.95 1.84
N THR A 69 3.98 7.52 2.66
CA THR A 69 4.83 6.36 2.34
C THR A 69 3.98 5.08 2.32
N ILE A 70 4.13 4.27 1.29
CA ILE A 70 3.53 2.95 1.19
C ILE A 70 4.64 1.91 1.35
N ILE A 71 4.37 0.81 2.05
CA ILE A 71 5.28 -0.32 2.14
C ILE A 71 4.60 -1.58 1.66
N PHE A 72 5.39 -2.50 1.12
CA PHE A 72 4.98 -3.88 0.89
C PHE A 72 5.65 -4.76 1.93
N ILE A 73 4.86 -5.61 2.58
CA ILE A 73 5.35 -6.60 3.54
C ILE A 73 5.39 -7.98 2.90
N ASP A 74 6.40 -8.76 3.27
CA ASP A 74 6.61 -10.14 2.81
C ASP A 74 5.38 -11.00 3.12
N PRO A 75 5.14 -12.04 2.30
CA PRO A 75 4.16 -13.07 2.63
C PRO A 75 4.40 -13.69 4.00
N ASP A 76 3.33 -13.79 4.80
CA ASP A 76 3.35 -14.47 6.10
C ASP A 76 2.04 -15.24 6.32
N ARG A 77 1.86 -15.82 7.53
CA ARG A 77 0.66 -16.59 7.89
C ARG A 77 -0.63 -15.75 7.82
N SER A 78 -0.55 -14.46 8.14
CA SER A 78 -1.69 -13.55 8.12
C SER A 78 -1.95 -13.00 6.72
N TYR A 79 -0.89 -12.80 5.92
CA TYR A 79 -0.92 -12.25 4.57
C TYR A 79 -0.15 -13.17 3.60
N PRO A 80 -0.75 -14.28 3.12
CA PRO A 80 -0.05 -15.31 2.35
C PRO A 80 0.52 -14.85 1.00
N VAL A 81 0.14 -13.67 0.53
CA VAL A 81 0.60 -13.08 -0.75
C VAL A 81 1.32 -11.75 -0.53
N GLY A 82 1.67 -11.44 0.72
CA GLY A 82 2.15 -10.13 1.14
C GLY A 82 1.02 -9.10 1.22
N HIS A 83 1.36 -7.88 1.63
CA HIS A 83 0.36 -6.84 1.86
C HIS A 83 0.93 -5.43 1.75
N TYR A 84 0.10 -4.48 1.29
CA TYR A 84 0.46 -3.06 1.26
C TYR A 84 -0.10 -2.34 2.47
N LEU A 85 0.73 -1.50 3.09
CA LEU A 85 0.34 -0.60 4.18
C LEU A 85 0.67 0.84 3.79
N LEU A 86 -0.19 1.78 4.15
CA LEU A 86 0.02 3.21 3.93
C LEU A 86 0.35 3.90 5.26
N ARG A 87 1.40 4.71 5.30
CA ARG A 87 1.72 5.59 6.43
C ARG A 87 0.74 6.76 6.44
N VAL A 88 -0.04 6.86 7.50
CA VAL A 88 -0.96 7.97 7.80
C VAL A 88 -0.51 8.65 9.10
N PRO A 89 -1.00 9.86 9.44
CA PRO A 89 -0.52 10.58 10.62
C PRO A 89 -0.54 9.75 11.92
N GLU A 90 -1.59 8.95 12.13
CA GLU A 90 -1.82 8.18 13.36
C GLU A 90 -1.14 6.80 13.38
N GLY A 91 -0.56 6.34 12.27
CA GLY A 91 -0.10 4.96 12.18
C GLY A 91 0.09 4.43 10.76
N TRP A 92 -0.08 3.13 10.62
CA TRP A 92 -0.11 2.41 9.35
C TRP A 92 -1.54 1.99 9.05
N MET A 93 -2.12 2.52 7.99
CA MET A 93 -3.41 2.08 7.48
C MET A 93 -3.25 0.70 6.86
N ASN A 94 -3.95 -0.27 7.45
CA ASN A 94 -4.08 -1.63 6.99
C ASN A 94 -5.48 -1.82 6.41
N SER A 95 -5.57 -2.11 5.11
CA SER A 95 -6.86 -2.23 4.44
C SER A 95 -7.57 -3.57 4.70
N TRP A 96 -6.89 -4.55 5.31
CA TRP A 96 -7.40 -5.88 5.68
C TRP A 96 -6.96 -6.25 7.09
N VAL A 97 -7.38 -5.47 8.09
CA VAL A 97 -7.01 -5.73 9.49
C VAL A 97 -7.58 -7.05 10.01
N ASN A 98 -8.70 -7.51 9.43
CA ASN A 98 -9.36 -8.77 9.78
C ASN A 98 -8.91 -9.97 8.92
N CYS A 99 -7.82 -9.86 8.16
CA CYS A 99 -7.25 -10.97 7.41
C CYS A 99 -6.79 -12.09 8.39
N PRO A 100 -7.09 -13.38 8.11
CA PRO A 100 -7.62 -13.96 6.87
C PRO A 100 -9.16 -13.96 6.75
N ARG A 101 -9.91 -13.59 7.78
CA ARG A 101 -11.39 -13.52 7.75
C ARG A 101 -11.87 -12.19 7.17
N ILE A 102 -11.60 -11.98 5.89
CA ILE A 102 -11.75 -10.67 5.20
C ILE A 102 -13.19 -10.25 4.87
N LEU A 103 -14.22 -11.03 5.21
CA LEU A 103 -15.62 -10.70 4.92
C LEU A 103 -16.40 -10.44 6.22
N PRO A 104 -16.97 -9.24 6.42
CA PRO A 104 -16.83 -8.03 5.58
C PRO A 104 -15.41 -7.44 5.65
N VAL A 105 -14.98 -6.72 4.62
CA VAL A 105 -13.63 -6.11 4.61
C VAL A 105 -13.54 -5.02 5.68
N GLN A 106 -12.52 -5.08 6.54
CA GLN A 106 -12.27 -4.07 7.56
C GLN A 106 -10.90 -3.43 7.38
N ALA A 107 -10.86 -2.10 7.47
CA ALA A 107 -9.64 -1.32 7.50
C ALA A 107 -9.45 -0.70 8.89
N ALA A 108 -8.20 -0.60 9.34
CA ALA A 108 -7.86 0.07 10.59
C ALA A 108 -6.47 0.71 10.51
N VAL A 109 -6.23 1.67 11.40
CA VAL A 109 -4.90 2.27 11.59
C VAL A 109 -4.20 1.55 12.75
N GLN A 110 -3.02 1.00 12.47
CA GLN A 110 -2.18 0.31 13.44
C GLN A 110 -0.99 1.18 13.83
N ARG A 111 -0.78 1.42 15.13
CA ARG A 111 0.33 2.27 15.61
C ARG A 111 1.70 1.70 15.25
N LYS A 112 1.83 0.37 15.26
CA LYS A 112 3.06 -0.34 14.89
C LYS A 112 2.93 -0.92 13.49
N ARG A 113 4.04 -0.91 12.76
CA ARG A 113 4.17 -1.65 11.51
C ARG A 113 4.10 -3.14 11.81
N ILE A 114 3.37 -3.88 10.97
CA ILE A 114 3.31 -5.34 11.00
C ILE A 114 4.15 -5.92 9.86
N GLY A 115 4.57 -7.18 10.00
CA GLY A 115 5.32 -7.91 8.98
C GLY A 115 6.73 -7.36 8.71
N LYS A 116 7.49 -8.11 7.91
CA LYS A 116 8.81 -7.69 7.41
C LYS A 116 8.61 -6.89 6.12
N THR A 117 9.16 -5.68 6.05
CA THR A 117 9.09 -4.85 4.84
C THR A 117 10.09 -5.35 3.80
N SER A 118 9.61 -5.61 2.58
CA SER A 118 10.43 -6.00 1.43
C SER A 118 10.60 -4.87 0.43
N PHE A 119 9.58 -4.03 0.25
CA PHE A 119 9.65 -2.85 -0.62
C PHE A 119 9.08 -1.62 0.07
N ILE A 120 9.63 -0.48 -0.29
CA ILE A 120 9.13 0.83 0.10
C ILE A 120 8.78 1.64 -1.16
N ILE A 121 7.66 2.36 -1.09
CA ILE A 121 7.14 3.24 -2.13
C ILE A 121 6.99 4.62 -1.49
N TYR A 122 7.76 5.59 -1.95
CA TYR A 122 7.87 6.90 -1.30
C TYR A 122 7.98 8.01 -2.33
N GLU A 123 7.62 9.23 -1.92
CA GLU A 123 7.71 10.41 -2.79
C GLU A 123 9.16 10.69 -3.16
N ALA A 124 9.40 10.88 -4.45
CA ALA A 124 10.66 11.39 -4.94
C ALA A 124 10.79 12.87 -4.55
N GLU A 125 11.99 13.26 -4.11
CA GLU A 125 12.37 14.66 -3.90
C GLU A 125 12.48 15.41 -5.23
#